data_AF-A0AAE8MJ88-F1
#
_entry.id   AF-A0AAE8MJ88-F1
#
_cell.length_a   1.000
_cell.length_b   1.000
_cell.length_c   1.000
_cell.angle_alpha   90.00
_cell.angle_beta   90.00
_cell.angle_gamma   90.00
#
_symmetry.space_group_name_H-M   'P 1'
#
loop_
_entity.id
_entity.type
_entity.pdbx_description
1 polymer ?
#
loop_
_entity_poly.entity_id
_entity_poly.type
_entity_poly.pdbx_seq_one_letter_code
_entity_poly.pdbx_strand_id
1 'polypeptide(L)'
;MTVKLSSDFIEALALMPRGAGVNDDVLKSSSPSPRNTVKIVAAMWTCGWLVFGLISIICLNGRSKAGRWVPEWYLDYSSMRWAKLGVMGWWICVLLFWPIIWLIVLFGVTGRAIKKRFAKWRESKKEREMADVIV
;
A
#
# COMPACT_ATOMS: atom_id res chain seq x y z
N MET A 1 5.93 20.01 -37.38
CA MET A 1 6.47 20.50 -36.09
C MET A 1 6.90 19.28 -35.29
N THR A 2 8.17 18.92 -35.39
CA THR A 2 8.69 17.58 -35.10
C THR A 2 9.59 17.62 -33.85
N VAL A 3 9.14 16.88 -32.83
CA VAL A 3 9.89 16.16 -31.78
C VAL A 3 11.35 16.58 -31.55
N LYS A 4 11.59 17.74 -30.90
CA LYS A 4 12.90 18.11 -30.34
C LYS A 4 13.07 17.76 -28.86
N LEU A 5 11.96 17.49 -28.15
CA LEU A 5 12.00 17.30 -26.70
C LEU A 5 12.66 15.98 -26.24
N SER A 6 12.86 15.01 -27.14
CA SER A 6 13.35 13.67 -26.81
C SER A 6 14.87 13.51 -26.90
N SER A 7 15.55 14.25 -27.78
CA SER A 7 17.02 14.18 -27.91
C SER A 7 17.69 14.85 -26.71
N ASP A 8 17.22 16.04 -26.37
CA ASP A 8 17.83 16.90 -25.35
C ASP A 8 17.67 16.28 -23.95
N PHE A 9 16.58 15.54 -23.73
CA PHE A 9 16.35 14.79 -22.49
C PHE A 9 17.29 13.58 -22.37
N ILE A 10 17.56 12.88 -23.48
CA ILE A 10 18.51 11.75 -23.50
C ILE A 10 19.94 12.25 -23.34
N GLU A 11 20.28 13.39 -23.93
CA GLU A 11 21.59 14.03 -23.78
C GLU A 11 21.79 14.56 -22.35
N ALA A 12 20.76 15.14 -21.73
CA ALA A 12 20.76 15.52 -20.32
C ALA A 12 20.87 14.31 -19.36
N LEU A 13 20.29 13.16 -19.71
CA LEU A 13 20.47 11.91 -18.98
C LEU A 13 21.87 11.30 -19.18
N ALA A 14 22.48 11.51 -20.34
CA ALA A 14 23.84 11.03 -20.65
C ALA A 14 24.92 11.89 -19.97
N LEU A 15 24.66 13.19 -19.79
CA LEU A 15 25.54 14.14 -19.09
C LEU A 15 25.33 14.18 -17.57
N MET A 16 24.33 13.48 -17.05
CA MET A 16 24.18 13.32 -15.59
C MET A 16 25.37 12.52 -15.06
N PRO A 17 26.05 12.99 -13.99
CA PRO A 17 27.10 12.22 -13.34
C PRO A 17 26.47 10.93 -12.80
N ARG A 18 26.61 9.82 -13.54
CA ARG A 18 26.32 8.49 -12.99
C ARG A 18 27.34 8.25 -11.89
N GLY A 19 26.95 8.56 -10.65
CA GLY A 19 27.65 8.21 -9.42
C GLY A 19 27.72 6.69 -9.18
N ALA A 20 27.92 5.90 -10.23
CA ALA A 20 28.21 4.46 -10.16
C ALA A 20 29.56 4.25 -9.47
N GLY A 21 30.57 5.08 -9.77
CA GLY A 21 31.92 4.93 -9.19
C GLY A 21 32.02 5.14 -7.68
N VAL A 22 31.12 5.89 -7.03
CA VAL A 22 31.18 6.12 -5.57
C VAL A 22 30.57 4.96 -4.77
N ASN A 23 29.62 4.24 -5.36
CA ASN A 23 28.91 3.17 -4.66
C ASN A 23 29.57 1.80 -4.85
N ASP A 24 30.28 1.60 -5.96
CA ASP A 24 30.97 0.35 -6.26
C ASP A 24 32.14 0.09 -5.30
N ASP A 25 32.81 1.15 -4.84
CA ASP A 25 33.89 1.08 -3.82
C ASP A 25 33.35 0.67 -2.44
N VAL A 26 32.11 1.07 -2.11
CA VAL A 26 31.45 0.77 -0.83
C VAL A 26 31.00 -0.70 -0.76
N LEU A 27 30.55 -1.26 -1.89
CA LEU A 27 30.11 -2.66 -1.98
C LEU A 27 31.27 -3.66 -2.11
N LYS A 28 32.47 -3.21 -2.51
CA LYS A 28 33.66 -4.05 -2.74
C LYS A 28 34.59 -4.18 -1.53
N SER A 29 34.35 -3.46 -0.44
CA SER A 29 35.16 -3.57 0.78
C SER A 29 34.77 -4.80 1.61
N SER A 30 35.72 -5.70 1.88
CA SER A 30 35.54 -6.97 2.61
C SER A 30 35.11 -6.84 4.08
N SER A 31 34.83 -5.63 4.57
CA SER A 31 34.29 -5.36 5.90
C SER A 31 33.50 -4.03 5.89
N PRO A 32 32.19 -4.04 5.58
CA PRO A 32 31.41 -2.81 5.58
C PRO A 32 31.36 -2.24 7.00
N SER A 33 31.67 -0.95 7.14
CA SER A 33 31.54 -0.25 8.42
C SER A 33 30.10 -0.40 8.95
N PRO A 34 29.87 -0.56 10.26
CA PRO A 34 28.53 -0.79 10.84
C PRO A 34 27.49 0.25 10.37
N ARG A 35 27.94 1.50 10.18
CA ARG A 35 27.11 2.61 9.68
C ARG A 35 26.63 2.39 8.25
N ASN A 36 27.44 1.79 7.39
CA ASN A 36 27.09 1.51 6.01
C ASN A 36 26.17 0.29 5.91
N THR A 37 26.41 -0.75 6.71
CA THR A 37 25.51 -1.91 6.82
C THR A 37 24.11 -1.47 7.24
N VAL A 38 23.98 -0.62 8.25
CA VAL A 38 22.67 -0.09 8.70
C VAL A 38 21.98 0.70 7.59
N LYS A 39 22.70 1.51 6.80
CA LYS A 39 22.12 2.23 5.66
C LYS A 39 21.59 1.29 4.59
N ILE A 40 22.33 0.24 4.25
CA ILE A 40 21.93 -0.76 3.24
C ILE A 40 20.70 -1.51 3.74
N VAL A 41 20.72 -2.00 4.99
CA VAL A 41 19.57 -2.70 5.58
C VAL A 41 18.35 -1.79 5.65
N ALA A 42 18.53 -0.52 6.06
CA ALA A 42 17.44 0.45 6.07
C ALA A 42 16.89 0.72 4.67
N ALA A 43 17.74 0.82 3.65
CA ALA A 43 17.32 0.99 2.26
C ALA A 43 16.57 -0.25 1.72
N MET A 44 17.06 -1.45 2.02
CA MET A 44 16.37 -2.70 1.65
C MET A 44 15.02 -2.82 2.35
N TRP A 45 14.97 -2.45 3.63
CA TRP A 45 13.74 -2.43 4.42
C TRP A 45 12.72 -1.44 3.85
N THR A 46 13.13 -0.20 3.56
CA THR A 46 12.24 0.82 2.99
C THR A 46 11.77 0.42 1.60
N CYS A 47 12.63 -0.14 0.75
CA CYS A 47 12.24 -0.69 -0.54
C CYS A 47 11.22 -1.83 -0.39
N GLY A 48 11.50 -2.80 0.49
CA GLY A 48 10.58 -3.91 0.78
C GLY A 48 9.23 -3.43 1.29
N TRP A 49 9.23 -2.44 2.19
CA TRP A 49 8.01 -1.81 2.71
C TRP A 49 7.15 -1.19 1.61
N LEU A 50 7.76 -0.42 0.72
CA LEU A 50 7.07 0.25 -0.38
C LEU A 50 6.52 -0.75 -1.39
N VAL A 51 7.33 -1.74 -1.79
CA VAL A 51 6.90 -2.79 -2.73
C VAL A 51 5.74 -3.60 -2.13
N PHE A 52 5.83 -3.99 -0.86
CA PHE A 52 4.77 -4.73 -0.20
C PHE A 52 3.50 -3.90 -0.03
N GLY A 53 3.64 -2.62 0.33
CA GLY A 53 2.52 -1.67 0.38
C GLY A 53 1.83 -1.54 -0.97
N LEU A 54 2.60 -1.42 -2.06
CA LEU A 54 2.08 -1.33 -3.41
C LEU A 54 1.32 -2.60 -3.83
N ILE A 55 1.90 -3.78 -3.62
CA ILE A 55 1.24 -5.06 -3.92
C ILE A 55 -0.05 -5.20 -3.10
N SER A 56 -0.01 -4.85 -1.82
CA SER A 56 -1.18 -4.88 -0.92
C SER A 56 -2.32 -4.02 -1.44
N ILE A 57 -2.01 -2.79 -1.87
CA ILE A 57 -2.97 -1.87 -2.47
C ILE A 57 -3.59 -2.48 -3.72
N ILE A 58 -2.76 -3.03 -4.62
CA ILE A 58 -3.24 -3.67 -5.86
C ILE A 58 -4.17 -4.84 -5.52
N CYS A 59 -3.81 -5.70 -4.57
CA CYS A 59 -4.63 -6.84 -4.15
C CYS A 59 -5.97 -6.40 -3.50
N LEU A 60 -5.95 -5.36 -2.67
CA LEU A 60 -7.16 -4.80 -2.04
C LEU A 60 -8.11 -4.15 -3.06
N ASN A 61 -7.54 -3.43 -4.04
CA ASN A 61 -8.29 -2.82 -5.14
C ASN A 61 -8.80 -3.86 -6.14
N GLY A 62 -8.04 -4.95 -6.40
CA GLY A 62 -8.45 -6.01 -7.32
C GLY A 62 -9.57 -6.92 -6.78
N ARG A 63 -9.68 -7.07 -5.45
CA ARG A 63 -10.76 -7.87 -4.81
C ARG A 63 -12.03 -7.08 -4.51
N SER A 64 -12.00 -5.76 -4.55
CA SER A 64 -13.16 -4.90 -4.27
C SER A 64 -13.62 -4.26 -5.57
N LYS A 65 -14.94 -4.07 -5.77
CA LYS A 65 -15.43 -3.15 -6.80
C LYS A 65 -14.63 -1.85 -6.69
N ALA A 66 -14.06 -1.38 -7.79
CA ALA A 66 -13.01 -0.35 -7.89
C ALA A 66 -13.34 1.05 -7.31
N GLY A 67 -14.33 1.18 -6.42
CA GLY A 67 -14.82 2.46 -5.88
C GLY A 67 -14.76 2.59 -4.35
N ARG A 68 -14.26 1.63 -3.57
CA ARG A 68 -14.30 1.77 -2.09
C ARG A 68 -13.16 2.60 -1.49
N TRP A 69 -11.99 2.62 -2.14
CA TRP A 69 -10.80 3.35 -1.68
C TRP A 69 -10.49 4.58 -2.52
N VAL A 70 -11.28 4.79 -3.57
CA VAL A 70 -11.26 5.99 -4.40
C VAL A 70 -12.34 6.90 -3.81
N PRO A 71 -11.97 7.93 -3.05
CA PRO A 71 -12.95 8.81 -2.43
C PRO A 71 -13.75 9.58 -3.49
N GLU A 72 -14.99 9.95 -3.19
CA GLU A 72 -15.94 10.48 -4.18
C GLU A 72 -15.46 11.77 -4.86
N TRP A 73 -14.64 12.57 -4.17
CA TRP A 73 -13.98 13.75 -4.73
C TRP A 73 -13.00 13.46 -5.88
N TYR A 74 -12.63 12.19 -6.10
CA TYR A 74 -11.73 11.75 -7.18
C TYR A 74 -12.33 11.92 -8.58
N LEU A 75 -13.65 11.89 -8.71
CA LEU A 75 -14.35 11.96 -10.00
C LEU A 75 -14.92 13.36 -10.31
N ASP A 76 -15.01 14.24 -9.31
CA ASP A 76 -15.81 15.47 -9.42
C ASP A 76 -15.01 16.72 -9.85
N TYR A 77 -13.68 16.64 -9.94
CA TYR A 77 -12.82 17.79 -10.25
C TYR A 77 -12.03 17.64 -11.55
N SER A 78 -12.67 18.04 -12.65
CA SER A 78 -12.10 18.04 -14.01
C SER A 78 -10.91 19.00 -14.21
N SER A 79 -10.71 20.04 -13.38
CA SER A 79 -9.72 21.10 -13.71
C SER A 79 -8.87 21.68 -12.56
N MET A 80 -9.03 21.24 -11.31
CA MET A 80 -8.37 21.89 -10.18
C MET A 80 -7.02 21.22 -9.87
N ARG A 81 -5.90 21.94 -10.02
CA ARG A 81 -4.53 21.42 -9.75
C ARG A 81 -4.38 20.81 -8.35
N TRP A 82 -5.15 21.32 -7.39
CA TRP A 82 -5.24 20.83 -6.01
C TRP A 82 -5.86 19.43 -5.90
N ALA A 83 -6.78 19.06 -6.80
CA ALA A 83 -7.36 17.72 -6.83
C ALA A 83 -6.29 16.67 -7.18
N LYS A 84 -5.43 16.95 -8.17
CA LYS A 84 -4.31 16.06 -8.52
C LYS A 84 -3.29 15.90 -7.38
N LEU A 85 -3.02 16.97 -6.62
CA LEU A 85 -2.16 16.90 -5.44
C LEU A 85 -2.80 16.10 -4.30
N GLY A 86 -4.11 16.25 -4.09
CA GLY A 86 -4.87 15.46 -3.13
C GLY A 86 -4.86 13.96 -3.47
N VAL A 87 -4.97 13.61 -4.76
CA VAL A 87 -4.83 12.23 -5.24
C VAL A 87 -3.45 11.66 -4.91
N MET A 88 -2.38 12.39 -5.24
CA MET A 88 -1.02 11.93 -4.95
C MET A 88 -0.78 11.80 -3.45
N GLY A 89 -1.22 12.79 -2.66
CA GLY A 89 -1.16 12.74 -1.20
C GLY A 89 -1.93 11.55 -0.63
N TRP A 90 -3.12 11.26 -1.15
CA TRP A 90 -3.93 10.11 -0.75
C TRP A 90 -3.19 8.79 -0.97
N TRP A 91 -2.65 8.56 -2.16
CA TRP A 91 -1.90 7.33 -2.45
C TRP A 91 -0.60 7.21 -1.63
N ILE A 92 0.07 8.33 -1.35
CA ILE A 92 1.23 8.35 -0.44
C ILE A 92 0.80 7.93 0.97
N CYS A 93 -0.29 8.49 1.50
CA CYS A 93 -0.82 8.09 2.80
C CYS A 93 -1.18 6.60 2.83
N VAL A 94 -1.84 6.08 1.80
CA VAL A 94 -2.18 4.66 1.70
C VAL A 94 -0.92 3.80 1.65
N LEU A 95 0.11 4.18 0.88
CA LEU A 95 1.40 3.47 0.79
C LEU A 95 2.20 3.52 2.09
N LEU A 96 2.15 4.61 2.85
CA LEU A 96 2.87 4.72 4.12
C LEU A 96 2.18 3.95 5.24
N PHE A 97 0.85 4.04 5.30
CA PHE A 97 0.05 3.49 6.40
C PHE A 97 -0.67 2.18 6.06
N TRP A 98 -0.24 1.49 5.00
CA TRP A 98 -0.80 0.20 4.56
C TRP A 98 -0.88 -0.89 5.66
N PRO A 99 0.02 -1.01 6.66
CA PRO A 99 -0.12 -2.02 7.72
C PRO A 99 -1.27 -1.70 8.66
N ILE A 100 -1.50 -0.41 8.97
CA ILE A 100 -2.62 0.02 9.81
C ILE A 100 -3.94 -0.25 9.08
N ILE A 101 -3.97 0.03 7.78
CA ILE A 101 -5.12 -0.30 6.91
C ILE A 101 -5.40 -1.80 6.98
N TRP A 102 -4.38 -2.66 6.90
CA TRP A 102 -4.52 -4.11 7.05
C TRP A 102 -5.09 -4.52 8.40
N LEU A 103 -4.60 -3.93 9.50
CA LEU A 103 -5.13 -4.21 10.82
C LEU A 103 -6.62 -3.90 10.89
N ILE A 104 -7.05 -2.72 10.43
CA ILE A 104 -8.46 -2.32 10.41
C ILE A 104 -9.29 -3.29 9.55
N VAL A 105 -8.80 -3.65 8.37
CA VAL A 105 -9.48 -4.60 7.48
C VAL A 105 -9.61 -5.97 8.14
N LEU A 106 -8.54 -6.47 8.77
CA LEU A 106 -8.52 -7.76 9.45
C LEU A 106 -9.49 -7.76 10.64
N PHE A 107 -9.45 -6.74 11.50
CA PHE A 107 -10.40 -6.59 12.61
C PHE A 107 -11.85 -6.50 12.11
N GLY A 108 -12.10 -5.77 11.03
CA GLY A 108 -13.44 -5.67 10.43
C GLY A 108 -13.95 -6.97 9.81
N VAL A 109 -13.08 -7.79 9.22
CA VAL A 109 -13.44 -9.10 8.67
C VAL A 109 -13.64 -10.11 9.80
N THR A 110 -12.68 -10.21 10.71
CA THR A 110 -12.72 -11.12 11.87
C THR A 110 -13.90 -10.79 12.77
N GLY A 111 -14.14 -9.51 13.08
CA GLY A 111 -15.29 -9.08 13.87
C GLY A 111 -16.64 -9.44 13.23
N ARG A 112 -16.76 -9.29 11.90
CA ARG A 112 -17.98 -9.72 11.18
C ARG A 112 -18.16 -11.23 11.18
N ALA A 113 -17.07 -12.00 11.05
CA ALA A 113 -17.12 -13.46 11.13
C ALA A 113 -17.54 -13.94 12.53
N ILE A 114 -16.99 -13.34 13.58
CA ILE A 114 -17.35 -13.63 14.97
C ILE A 114 -18.82 -13.28 15.22
N LYS A 115 -19.26 -12.08 14.84
CA LYS A 115 -20.68 -11.67 15.00
C LYS A 115 -21.63 -12.64 14.30
N LYS A 116 -21.33 -13.09 13.08
CA LYS A 116 -22.14 -14.09 12.37
C LYS A 116 -22.20 -15.43 13.10
N ARG A 117 -21.06 -15.93 13.58
CA ARG A 117 -21.02 -17.19 14.36
C ARG A 117 -21.80 -17.06 15.68
N PHE A 118 -21.67 -15.92 16.35
CA PHE A 118 -22.36 -15.68 17.62
C PHE A 118 -23.87 -15.52 17.44
N ALA A 119 -24.31 -14.84 16.37
CA ALA A 119 -25.72 -14.74 16.01
C ALA A 119 -26.32 -16.13 15.75
N LYS A 120 -25.64 -16.95 14.92
CA LYS A 120 -26.07 -18.31 14.63
C LYS A 120 -26.15 -19.19 15.88
N TRP A 121 -25.15 -19.09 16.78
CA TRP A 121 -25.18 -19.82 18.05
C TRP A 121 -26.35 -19.40 18.94
N ARG A 122 -26.67 -18.10 19.00
CA ARG A 122 -27.81 -17.59 19.77
C ARG A 122 -29.15 -18.08 19.22
N GLU A 123 -29.30 -18.13 17.90
CA GLU A 123 -30.50 -18.68 17.23
C GLU A 123 -30.68 -20.16 17.57
N SER A 124 -29.63 -20.96 17.42
CA SER A 124 -29.68 -22.39 17.78
C SER A 124 -29.94 -22.65 19.27
N LYS A 125 -29.51 -21.73 20.16
CA LYS A 125 -29.82 -21.85 21.59
C LYS A 125 -31.32 -21.61 21.87
N LYS A 126 -31.90 -20.58 21.25
CA LYS A 126 -33.34 -20.29 21.38
C LYS A 126 -34.23 -21.40 20.81
N GLU A 127 -33.83 -22.01 19.69
CA GLU A 127 -34.57 -23.15 19.11
C GLU A 127 -34.59 -24.36 20.04
N ARG A 128 -33.47 -24.66 20.72
CA ARG A 128 -33.40 -25.74 21.72
C ARG A 128 -34.26 -25.44 22.95
N GLU A 129 -34.16 -24.23 23.48
CA GLU A 129 -34.98 -23.80 24.63
C GLU A 129 -36.49 -23.84 24.31
N MET A 130 -36.90 -23.47 23.07
CA MET A 130 -38.30 -23.61 22.66
C MET A 130 -38.73 -25.07 22.47
N ALA A 131 -37.84 -25.95 21.98
CA ALA A 131 -38.15 -27.37 21.85
C ALA A 131 -38.35 -28.05 23.22
N ASP A 132 -37.54 -27.71 24.22
CA ASP A 132 -37.65 -28.25 25.58
C ASP A 132 -38.92 -27.79 26.33
N VAL A 133 -39.52 -26.66 25.93
CA VAL A 133 -40.78 -26.15 26.53
C VAL A 133 -42.02 -26.83 25.94
N ILE A 134 -41.91 -27.39 24.73
CA ILE A 134 -43.04 -28.03 24.03
C ILE A 134 -43.16 -29.53 24.36
N VAL A 135 -42.10 -30.15 24.89
CA VAL A 135 -42.06 -31.55 25.37
C VAL A 135 -42.49 -31.63 26.82
#